data_AF-A0A4R4T1Z2-F1
#
_entry.id   AF-A0A4R4T1Z2-F1
#
_cell.length_a   1.000
_cell.length_b   1.000
_cell.length_c   1.000
_cell.angle_alpha   90.00
_cell.angle_beta   90.00
_cell.angle_gamma   90.00
#
_symmetry.space_group_name_H-M   'P 1'
#
loop_
_entity.id
_entity.type
_entity.pdbx_description
1 polymer ?
#
loop_
_entity_poly.entity_id
_entity_poly.type
_entity_poly.pdbx_seq_one_letter_code
_entity_poly.pdbx_strand_id
1 'polypeptide(L)'
;SSAGGLVLAAGQGNYAAANTFLDALAEHRRAAGLPATSLAWGPWEGVEEQVDARVLDRSGAVPLPVPDGLALFDAALGAADPVLVPLALDTAVLRAGTALPALLRSMTGESSAVRLVAEDGVAAPDEAADLAGRLAGLDGAERIDAMLHLVRGQAAAVLGYYDPDAVDPDKAFVDLGVDSLAALELRNRLGTRTGLRLPATLIFDYSSATPLARYLLAELLPEPDPAAPAQPDAEEVAVREKVAGMDVAALVRSVYDTGEEST
;
A
#
# COMPACT_ATOMS: atom_id res chain seq x y z
N SER A 1 2.94 20.57 -10.82
CA SER A 1 3.04 19.25 -10.19
C SER A 1 2.25 19.28 -8.89
N SER A 2 2.26 18.19 -8.11
CA SER A 2 1.64 18.08 -6.80
C SER A 2 2.52 17.26 -5.88
N ALA A 3 2.65 17.70 -4.62
CA ALA A 3 3.30 16.93 -3.55
C ALA A 3 2.53 15.63 -3.23
N GLY A 4 1.28 15.51 -3.74
CA GLY A 4 0.49 14.29 -3.79
C GLY A 4 1.29 13.03 -4.16
N GLY A 5 2.10 13.13 -5.23
CA GLY A 5 2.91 12.03 -5.73
C GLY A 5 4.20 11.76 -4.95
N LEU A 6 4.65 12.69 -4.10
CA LEU A 6 5.91 12.60 -3.35
C LEU A 6 5.69 12.27 -1.87
N VAL A 7 4.52 12.60 -1.31
CA VAL A 7 4.25 12.51 0.13
C VAL A 7 2.83 11.97 0.46
N LEU A 8 1.86 11.97 -0.48
CA LEU A 8 0.41 11.88 -0.11
C LEU A 8 -0.51 11.01 -1.00
N ALA A 9 -0.09 9.89 -1.60
CA ALA A 9 -1.03 9.12 -2.43
C ALA A 9 -1.08 7.61 -2.12
N ALA A 10 -2.11 7.22 -1.35
CA ALA A 10 -2.88 6.02 -1.66
C ALA A 10 -4.00 6.40 -2.65
N GLY A 11 -4.18 5.67 -3.75
CA GLY A 11 -5.35 5.79 -4.64
C GLY A 11 -5.25 6.66 -5.91
N GLN A 12 -4.11 7.29 -6.21
CA GLN A 12 -3.99 8.26 -7.32
C GLN A 12 -2.81 7.98 -8.26
N GLY A 13 -2.57 6.72 -8.62
CA GLY A 13 -1.38 6.30 -9.42
C GLY A 13 -1.21 7.05 -10.75
N ASN A 14 -2.30 7.29 -11.50
CA ASN A 14 -2.25 8.06 -12.75
C ASN A 14 -1.90 9.53 -12.52
N TYR A 15 -2.45 10.12 -11.44
CA TYR A 15 -2.17 11.51 -11.07
C TYR A 15 -0.74 11.66 -10.55
N ALA A 16 -0.25 10.71 -9.74
CA ALA A 16 1.13 10.66 -9.29
C ALA A 16 2.09 10.54 -10.49
N ALA A 17 1.86 9.60 -11.40
CA ALA A 17 2.67 9.41 -12.60
C ALA A 17 2.71 10.68 -13.49
N ALA A 18 1.56 11.34 -13.68
CA ALA A 18 1.49 12.59 -14.44
C ALA A 18 2.29 13.72 -13.78
N ASN A 19 2.19 13.85 -12.45
CA ASN A 19 2.91 14.89 -11.72
C ASN A 19 4.43 14.61 -11.64
N THR A 20 4.84 13.36 -11.38
CA THR A 20 6.24 12.95 -11.43
C THR A 20 6.85 13.14 -12.83
N PHE A 21 6.07 12.91 -13.90
CA PHE A 21 6.52 13.23 -15.26
C PHE A 21 6.82 14.73 -15.42
N LEU A 22 5.98 15.62 -14.89
CA LEU A 22 6.23 17.07 -14.94
C LEU A 22 7.51 17.46 -14.20
N ASP A 23 7.80 16.81 -13.07
CA ASP A 23 9.03 17.03 -12.30
C ASP A 23 10.26 16.60 -13.10
N ALA A 24 10.24 15.37 -13.63
CA ALA A 24 11.31 14.84 -14.47
C ALA A 24 11.50 15.66 -15.77
N LEU A 25 10.43 16.18 -16.35
CA LEU A 25 10.49 17.05 -17.52
C LEU A 25 11.18 18.38 -17.21
N ALA A 26 10.93 18.96 -16.03
CA ALA A 26 11.59 20.19 -15.62
C ALA A 26 13.09 19.99 -15.41
N GLU A 27 13.49 18.90 -14.77
CA GLU A 27 14.89 18.49 -14.64
C GLU A 27 15.56 18.27 -16.00
N HIS A 28 14.90 17.51 -16.88
CA HIS A 28 15.42 17.22 -18.22
C HIS A 28 15.65 18.49 -19.04
N ARG A 29 14.70 19.43 -19.02
CA ARG A 29 14.84 20.73 -19.71
C ARG A 29 15.99 21.54 -19.15
N ARG A 30 16.14 21.58 -17.84
CA ARG A 30 17.23 22.31 -17.16
C ARG A 30 18.59 21.70 -17.45
N ALA A 31 18.71 20.37 -17.50
CA ALA A 31 19.91 19.68 -17.95
C ALA A 31 20.27 19.98 -19.42
N ALA A 32 19.26 20.26 -20.25
CA ALA A 32 19.44 20.70 -21.65
C ALA A 32 19.67 22.22 -21.81
N GLY A 33 19.82 22.98 -20.72
CA GLY A 33 20.01 24.43 -20.76
C GLY A 33 18.74 25.24 -21.08
N LEU A 34 17.57 24.60 -21.03
CA LEU A 34 16.28 25.24 -21.27
C LEU A 34 15.61 25.64 -19.95
N PRO A 35 14.83 26.74 -19.93
CA PRO A 35 14.07 27.13 -18.74
C PRO A 35 12.93 26.13 -18.49
N ALA A 36 12.84 25.71 -17.23
CA ALA A 36 11.71 24.97 -16.68
C ALA A 36 11.73 25.05 -15.14
N THR A 37 10.53 25.10 -14.56
CA THR A 37 10.28 25.00 -13.13
C THR A 37 9.03 24.16 -12.93
N SER A 38 9.14 23.13 -12.10
CA SER A 38 7.99 22.37 -11.61
C SER A 38 7.77 22.67 -10.12
N LEU A 39 6.52 22.97 -9.76
CA LEU A 39 6.11 23.17 -8.38
C LEU A 39 5.19 22.03 -7.98
N ALA A 40 5.65 21.20 -7.04
CA ALA A 40 4.90 20.13 -6.43
C ALA A 40 4.15 20.68 -5.21
N TRP A 41 2.96 21.24 -5.45
CA TRP A 41 2.19 21.92 -4.41
C TRP A 41 1.64 20.97 -3.36
N GLY A 42 1.70 21.39 -2.11
CA GLY A 42 0.85 20.89 -1.03
C GLY A 42 -0.63 21.26 -1.21
N PRO A 43 -1.50 20.85 -0.26
CA PRO A 43 -2.91 21.25 -0.26
C PRO A 43 -3.04 22.77 -0.17
N TRP A 44 -3.99 23.35 -0.89
CA TRP A 44 -4.37 24.75 -0.76
C TRP A 44 -5.62 24.89 0.10
N GLU A 45 -5.77 26.03 0.74
CA GLU A 45 -7.03 26.42 1.38
C GLU A 45 -8.16 26.46 0.33
N GLY A 46 -9.32 25.90 0.65
CA GLY A 46 -10.50 25.81 -0.23
C GLY A 46 -10.54 24.60 -1.18
N VAL A 47 -9.55 23.70 -1.13
CA VAL A 47 -9.53 22.42 -1.85
C VAL A 47 -9.33 21.21 -0.92
N GLU A 48 -9.60 21.39 0.37
CA GLU A 48 -9.41 20.37 1.41
C GLU A 48 -10.27 19.12 1.16
N GLU A 49 -11.48 19.29 0.60
CA GLU A 49 -12.38 18.17 0.27
C GLU A 49 -11.83 17.24 -0.83
N GLN A 50 -10.83 17.70 -1.60
CA GLN A 50 -10.22 16.93 -2.69
C GLN A 50 -9.04 16.08 -2.20
N VAL A 51 -8.64 16.23 -0.93
CA VAL A 51 -7.54 15.50 -0.32
C VAL A 51 -8.08 14.73 0.88
N ASP A 52 -7.74 13.44 0.99
CA ASP A 52 -8.16 12.65 2.15
C ASP A 52 -7.59 13.26 3.44
N ALA A 53 -8.47 13.66 4.36
CA ALA A 53 -8.10 14.25 5.65
C ALA A 53 -7.13 13.34 6.44
N ARG A 54 -7.24 12.02 6.30
CA ARG A 54 -6.35 11.04 6.95
C ARG A 54 -4.93 11.06 6.40
N VAL A 55 -4.75 11.53 5.17
CA VAL A 55 -3.44 11.69 4.52
C VAL A 55 -2.78 13.00 4.98
N LEU A 56 -3.56 14.05 5.17
CA LEU A 56 -3.11 15.32 5.74
C LEU A 56 -2.67 15.15 7.21
N ASP A 57 -3.50 14.52 8.03
CA ASP A 57 -3.22 14.31 9.46
C ASP A 57 -1.92 13.52 9.70
N ARG A 58 -1.64 12.51 8.88
CA ARG A 58 -0.43 11.66 9.00
C ARG A 58 0.84 12.33 8.48
N SER A 59 0.72 13.28 7.56
CA SER A 59 1.87 13.91 6.91
C SER A 59 2.31 15.22 7.58
N GLY A 60 1.49 15.76 8.48
CA GLY A 60 1.68 17.09 9.05
C GLY A 60 1.52 18.22 8.03
N ALA A 61 1.05 17.92 6.81
CA ALA A 61 0.73 18.92 5.80
C ALA A 61 -0.57 19.62 6.17
N VAL A 62 -0.55 20.95 6.16
CA VAL A 62 -1.74 21.77 6.41
C VAL A 62 -2.10 22.56 5.14
N PRO A 63 -3.40 22.88 4.93
CA PRO A 63 -3.82 23.71 3.81
C PRO A 63 -3.06 25.04 3.78
N LEU A 64 -2.50 25.36 2.62
CA LEU A 64 -1.73 26.57 2.39
C LEU A 64 -2.68 27.75 2.13
N PRO A 65 -2.65 28.82 2.94
CA PRO A 65 -3.44 30.01 2.68
C PRO A 65 -3.09 30.62 1.32
N VAL A 66 -4.10 31.11 0.60
CA VAL A 66 -3.91 31.67 -0.76
C VAL A 66 -2.83 32.75 -0.83
N PRO A 67 -2.75 33.73 0.10
CA PRO A 67 -1.70 34.74 0.07
C PRO A 67 -0.29 34.15 0.19
N ASP A 68 -0.13 33.12 1.04
CA ASP A 68 1.15 32.46 1.27
C ASP A 68 1.55 31.60 0.05
N GLY A 69 0.58 30.94 -0.59
CA GLY A 69 0.78 30.22 -1.84
C GLY A 69 1.28 31.12 -2.97
N LEU A 70 0.71 32.31 -3.11
CA LEU A 70 1.17 33.28 -4.10
C LEU A 70 2.58 33.82 -3.78
N ALA A 71 2.89 34.06 -2.50
CA ALA A 71 4.23 34.47 -2.10
C ALA A 71 5.29 33.38 -2.39
N LEU A 72 4.94 32.10 -2.19
CA LEU A 72 5.81 30.97 -2.53
C LEU A 72 5.97 30.80 -4.04
N PHE A 73 4.92 31.08 -4.83
CA PHE A 73 5.02 31.09 -6.28
C PHE A 73 6.01 32.15 -6.78
N ASP A 74 5.92 33.38 -6.27
CA ASP A 74 6.85 34.46 -6.62
C ASP A 74 8.29 34.11 -6.23
N ALA A 75 8.48 33.54 -5.04
CA ALA A 75 9.80 33.09 -4.59
C ALA A 75 10.37 31.99 -5.50
N ALA A 76 9.53 31.06 -5.95
CA ALA A 76 9.94 29.95 -6.82
C ALA A 76 10.41 30.42 -8.20
N LEU A 77 9.90 31.53 -8.73
CA LEU A 77 10.36 32.11 -9.99
C LEU A 77 11.81 32.63 -9.91
N GLY A 78 12.28 32.97 -8.71
CA GLY A 78 13.65 33.42 -8.46
C GLY A 78 14.64 32.29 -8.12
N ALA A 79 14.15 31.06 -7.94
CA ALA A 79 14.97 29.93 -7.49
C ALA A 79 15.77 29.29 -8.63
N ALA A 80 16.95 28.78 -8.30
CA ALA A 80 17.82 28.09 -9.26
C ALA A 80 17.35 26.66 -9.55
N ASP A 81 16.67 26.03 -8.59
CA ASP A 81 16.27 24.63 -8.69
C ASP A 81 15.16 24.38 -9.72
N PRO A 82 15.20 23.24 -10.43
CA PRO A 82 14.21 22.88 -11.45
C PRO A 82 12.87 22.42 -10.85
N VAL A 83 12.90 21.86 -9.64
CA VAL A 83 11.75 21.26 -8.96
C VAL A 83 11.72 21.76 -7.52
N LEU A 84 10.58 22.30 -7.10
CA LEU A 84 10.36 22.83 -5.76
C LEU A 84 9.07 22.26 -5.18
N VAL A 85 8.99 22.19 -3.86
CA VAL A 85 7.82 21.66 -3.14
C VAL A 85 7.29 22.74 -2.21
N PRO A 86 6.39 23.63 -2.67
CA PRO A 86 5.76 24.59 -1.79
C PRO A 86 4.71 23.88 -0.91
N LEU A 87 4.99 23.84 0.39
CA LEU A 87 4.20 23.07 1.35
C LEU A 87 4.16 23.79 2.71
N ALA A 88 2.98 23.89 3.30
CA ALA A 88 2.83 24.30 4.69
C ALA A 88 2.82 23.06 5.59
N LEU A 89 3.59 23.13 6.67
CA LEU A 89 3.77 22.02 7.61
C LEU A 89 3.49 22.47 9.03
N ASP A 90 2.70 21.69 9.77
CA ASP A 90 2.62 21.80 11.22
C ASP A 90 3.84 21.11 11.85
N THR A 91 4.87 21.91 12.16
CA THR A 91 6.10 21.41 12.77
C THR A 91 5.90 20.79 14.15
N ALA A 92 4.80 21.07 14.86
CA ALA A 92 4.50 20.43 16.14
C ALA A 92 4.01 19.00 15.93
N VAL A 93 3.14 18.78 14.93
CA VAL A 93 2.71 17.44 14.50
C VAL A 93 3.91 16.63 14.01
N LEU A 94 4.80 17.24 13.21
CA LEU A 94 6.01 16.58 12.74
C LEU A 94 6.95 16.17 13.89
N ARG A 95 7.06 16.96 14.95
CA ARG A 95 7.91 16.64 16.11
C ARG A 95 7.29 15.60 17.06
N ALA A 96 5.97 15.46 17.07
CA ALA A 96 5.27 14.48 17.89
C ALA A 96 5.14 13.10 17.23
N GLY A 97 5.26 13.02 15.90
CA GLY A 97 5.18 11.77 15.14
C GLY A 97 6.48 10.96 15.14
N THR A 98 6.37 9.63 15.29
CA THR A 98 7.52 8.69 15.28
C THR A 98 7.93 8.21 13.88
N ALA A 99 7.17 8.55 12.84
CA ALA A 99 7.39 8.11 11.46
C ALA A 99 7.28 9.29 10.47
N LEU A 100 8.24 10.20 10.52
CA LEU A 100 8.37 11.26 9.52
C LEU A 100 8.78 10.66 8.17
N PRO A 101 8.14 11.05 7.05
CA PRO A 101 8.67 10.80 5.72
C PRO A 101 10.13 11.22 5.64
N ALA A 102 10.96 10.43 4.96
CA ALA A 102 12.42 10.56 5.00
C ALA A 102 12.93 11.97 4.66
N LEU A 103 12.19 12.68 3.79
CA LEU A 103 12.49 14.04 3.37
C LEU A 103 12.33 15.09 4.49
N LEU A 104 11.42 14.87 5.44
CA LEU A 104 11.06 15.85 6.47
C LEU A 104 11.87 15.73 7.77
N ARG A 105 12.63 14.63 7.94
CA ARG A 105 13.47 14.40 9.13
C ARG A 105 14.57 15.44 9.32
N SER A 106 15.06 16.04 8.23
CA SER A 106 16.10 17.08 8.30
C SER A 106 15.59 18.42 8.85
N MET A 107 14.26 18.66 8.81
CA MET A 107 13.64 19.91 9.24
C MET A 107 13.37 19.97 10.76
N THR A 108 13.43 18.83 11.47
CA THR A 108 13.22 18.76 12.92
C THR A 108 14.50 18.93 13.74
N GLY A 109 15.65 19.18 13.09
CA GLY A 109 16.93 19.44 13.76
C GLY A 109 17.71 18.18 14.15
N GLU A 110 17.17 16.98 13.90
CA GLU A 110 17.90 15.73 14.10
C GLU A 110 18.70 15.39 12.85
N SER A 111 19.92 15.93 12.78
CA SER A 111 20.95 15.40 11.90
C SER A 111 21.34 14.00 12.39
N SER A 112 20.61 12.98 11.95
CA SER A 112 21.13 11.63 11.91
C SER A 112 21.23 11.20 10.45
N ALA A 113 22.48 11.07 10.01
CA ALA A 113 22.85 10.45 8.76
C ALA A 113 22.43 8.97 8.80
N VAL A 114 21.18 8.68 8.50
CA VAL A 114 20.79 7.33 8.10
C VAL A 114 21.01 7.27 6.58
N ARG A 115 22.14 6.67 6.21
CA ARG A 115 22.38 6.14 4.87
C ARG A 115 21.10 5.50 4.35
N LEU A 116 20.57 6.04 3.26
CA LEU A 116 19.62 5.36 2.40
C LEU A 116 20.23 4.02 2.00
N VAL A 117 19.74 2.94 2.60
CA VAL A 117 19.67 1.66 1.92
C VAL A 117 18.31 1.67 1.24
N ALA A 118 18.32 1.66 -0.09
CA ALA A 118 17.17 1.28 -0.86
C ALA A 118 16.83 -0.18 -0.50
N GLU A 119 15.71 -0.40 0.17
CA GLU A 119 15.07 -1.71 0.30
C GLU A 119 13.78 -1.63 -0.54
N ASP A 120 13.85 -1.73 -1.87
CA ASP A 120 13.67 -3.02 -2.55
C ASP A 120 14.31 -4.22 -1.84
N GLY A 121 13.59 -4.75 -0.86
CA GLY A 121 13.95 -5.97 -0.16
C GLY A 121 12.70 -6.81 0.09
N VAL A 122 12.63 -7.95 -0.58
CA VAL A 122 11.92 -9.13 -0.04
C VAL A 122 12.29 -9.22 1.44
N ALA A 123 11.30 -9.42 2.32
CA ALA A 123 11.49 -9.48 3.77
C ALA A 123 12.80 -10.16 4.14
N ALA A 124 13.59 -9.55 5.02
CA ALA A 124 14.74 -10.21 5.60
C ALA A 124 14.23 -11.53 6.22
N PRO A 125 14.82 -12.69 5.87
CA PRO A 125 14.38 -14.00 6.35
C PRO A 125 14.25 -14.09 7.88
N ASP A 126 14.94 -13.22 8.61
CA ASP A 126 14.95 -13.15 10.08
C ASP A 126 13.61 -12.72 10.69
N GLU A 127 12.82 -11.81 10.09
CA GLU A 127 11.53 -11.38 10.70
C GLU A 127 10.44 -12.45 10.57
N ALA A 128 10.36 -13.13 9.44
CA ALA A 128 9.40 -14.21 9.22
C ALA A 128 9.76 -15.46 10.04
N ALA A 129 11.05 -15.78 10.13
CA ALA A 129 11.55 -16.85 10.99
C ALA A 129 11.30 -16.56 12.49
N ASP A 130 11.44 -15.30 12.92
CA ASP A 130 11.10 -14.86 14.28
C ASP A 130 9.60 -15.03 14.58
N LEU A 131 8.72 -14.66 13.64
CA LEU A 131 7.28 -14.83 13.80
C LEU A 131 6.88 -16.31 13.92
N ALA A 132 7.39 -17.17 13.04
CA ALA A 132 7.11 -18.61 13.09
C ALA A 132 7.63 -19.25 14.38
N GLY A 133 8.83 -18.86 14.84
CA GLY A 133 9.41 -19.33 16.10
C GLY A 133 8.60 -18.91 17.34
N ARG A 134 8.11 -17.66 17.36
CA ARG A 134 7.25 -17.15 18.44
C ARG A 134 5.90 -17.88 18.48
N LEU A 135 5.29 -18.12 17.32
CA LEU A 135 4.01 -18.83 17.23
C LEU A 135 4.14 -20.32 17.59
N ALA A 136 5.24 -20.99 17.19
CA ALA A 136 5.45 -22.40 17.51
C ALA A 136 5.52 -22.67 19.03
N GLY A 137 5.93 -21.69 19.84
CA GLY A 137 5.99 -21.78 21.30
C GLY A 137 4.65 -21.60 22.03
N LEU A 138 3.61 -21.13 21.34
CA LEU A 138 2.28 -20.87 21.90
C LEU A 138 1.36 -22.10 21.75
N ASP A 139 0.31 -22.18 22.56
CA ASP A 139 -0.74 -23.18 22.36
C ASP A 139 -1.67 -22.84 21.16
N GLY A 140 -2.54 -23.78 20.76
CA GLY A 140 -3.37 -23.60 19.56
C GLY A 140 -4.32 -22.40 19.62
N ALA A 141 -4.84 -22.05 20.80
CA ALA A 141 -5.74 -20.91 20.95
C ALA A 141 -4.95 -19.60 20.95
N GLU A 142 -3.83 -19.56 21.68
CA GLU A 142 -2.92 -18.42 21.74
C GLU A 142 -2.29 -18.11 20.37
N ARG A 143 -2.00 -19.13 19.56
CA ARG A 143 -1.52 -18.97 18.17
C ARG A 143 -2.54 -18.27 17.29
N ILE A 144 -3.81 -18.67 17.39
CA ILE A 144 -4.90 -18.09 16.60
C ILE A 144 -5.10 -16.63 17.02
N ASP A 145 -5.13 -16.35 18.32
CA ASP A 145 -5.30 -14.99 18.84
C ASP A 145 -4.14 -14.08 18.43
N ALA A 146 -2.89 -14.58 18.49
CA ALA A 146 -1.72 -13.83 18.05
C ALA A 146 -1.75 -13.53 16.54
N MET A 147 -2.14 -14.50 15.72
CA MET A 147 -2.28 -14.30 14.27
C MET A 147 -3.45 -13.35 13.95
N LEU A 148 -4.57 -13.47 14.66
CA LEU A 148 -5.71 -12.58 14.52
C LEU A 148 -5.34 -11.14 14.87
N HIS A 149 -4.60 -10.93 15.96
CA HIS A 149 -4.10 -9.61 16.33
C HIS A 149 -3.17 -9.04 15.26
N LEU A 150 -2.31 -9.86 14.65
CA LEU A 150 -1.46 -9.43 13.53
C LEU A 150 -2.29 -8.97 12.33
N VAL A 151 -3.29 -9.77 11.92
CA VAL A 151 -4.17 -9.45 10.78
C VAL A 151 -4.97 -8.18 11.06
N ARG A 152 -5.58 -8.06 12.25
CA ARG A 152 -6.32 -6.85 12.67
C ARG A 152 -5.41 -5.63 12.71
N GLY A 153 -4.17 -5.76 13.18
CA GLY A 153 -3.18 -4.69 13.18
C GLY A 153 -2.80 -4.23 11.77
N GLN A 154 -2.62 -5.16 10.82
CA GLN A 154 -2.35 -4.78 9.42
C GLN A 154 -3.59 -4.14 8.77
N ALA A 155 -4.78 -4.69 9.00
CA ALA A 155 -6.03 -4.12 8.49
C ALA A 155 -6.29 -2.72 9.06
N ALA A 156 -6.10 -2.51 10.37
CA ALA A 156 -6.19 -1.21 11.03
C ALA A 156 -5.19 -0.21 10.43
N ALA A 157 -3.95 -0.64 10.18
CA ALA A 157 -2.95 0.23 9.58
C ALA A 157 -3.23 0.62 8.12
N VAL A 158 -3.97 -0.21 7.38
CA VAL A 158 -4.46 0.11 6.03
C VAL A 158 -5.69 1.03 6.11
N LEU A 159 -6.61 0.77 7.03
CA LEU A 159 -7.84 1.54 7.25
C LEU A 159 -7.61 2.89 7.97
N GLY A 160 -6.43 3.08 8.57
CA GLY A 160 -6.07 4.28 9.32
C GLY A 160 -6.60 4.31 10.75
N TYR A 161 -6.86 3.16 11.37
CA TYR A 161 -7.24 3.08 12.77
C TYR A 161 -6.00 3.02 13.66
N TYR A 162 -6.02 3.78 14.76
CA TYR A 162 -4.96 3.75 15.78
C TYR A 162 -5.03 2.49 16.64
N ASP A 163 -6.22 1.91 16.76
CA ASP A 163 -6.50 0.74 17.57
C ASP A 163 -6.84 -0.46 16.67
N PRO A 164 -6.04 -1.53 16.69
CA PRO A 164 -6.37 -2.81 16.03
C PRO A 164 -7.72 -3.37 16.48
N ASP A 165 -8.16 -3.08 17.71
CA ASP A 165 -9.42 -3.59 18.23
C ASP A 165 -10.65 -2.91 17.61
N ALA A 166 -10.48 -1.80 16.90
CA ALA A 166 -11.53 -1.16 16.12
C ALA A 166 -11.91 -1.95 14.84
N VAL A 167 -11.06 -2.90 14.41
CA VAL A 167 -11.39 -3.82 13.31
C VAL A 167 -12.20 -4.98 13.85
N ASP A 168 -13.50 -5.03 13.55
CA ASP A 168 -14.32 -6.20 13.87
C ASP A 168 -13.78 -7.44 13.13
N PRO A 169 -13.39 -8.50 13.84
CA PRO A 169 -12.71 -9.64 13.24
C PRO A 169 -13.61 -10.49 12.33
N ASP A 170 -14.93 -10.43 12.50
CA ASP A 170 -15.90 -11.24 11.77
C ASP A 170 -16.64 -10.44 10.69
N LYS A 171 -16.53 -9.10 10.72
CA LYS A 171 -17.09 -8.22 9.69
C LYS A 171 -16.25 -8.28 8.41
N ALA A 172 -16.94 -8.23 7.27
CA ALA A 172 -16.28 -8.23 5.98
C ALA A 172 -15.40 -6.97 5.81
N PHE A 173 -14.20 -7.15 5.27
CA PHE A 173 -13.24 -6.07 4.99
C PHE A 173 -13.85 -4.98 4.11
N VAL A 174 -14.67 -5.35 3.12
CA VAL A 174 -15.38 -4.40 2.25
C VAL A 174 -16.32 -3.50 3.06
N ASP A 175 -17.06 -4.06 4.02
CA ASP A 175 -17.97 -3.31 4.90
C ASP A 175 -17.23 -2.44 5.93
N LEU A 176 -15.92 -2.67 6.12
CA LEU A 176 -15.01 -1.86 6.90
C LEU A 176 -14.31 -0.78 6.06
N GLY A 177 -14.50 -0.78 4.74
CA GLY A 177 -13.91 0.20 3.83
C GLY A 177 -12.62 -0.25 3.14
N VAL A 178 -12.30 -1.55 3.15
CA VAL A 178 -11.22 -2.11 2.33
C VAL A 178 -11.71 -2.22 0.89
N ASP A 179 -11.22 -1.34 0.03
CA ASP A 179 -11.43 -1.39 -1.42
C ASP A 179 -10.40 -2.30 -2.13
N SER A 180 -10.45 -2.36 -3.46
CA SER A 180 -9.55 -3.18 -4.27
C SER A 180 -8.06 -2.84 -4.09
N LEU A 181 -7.72 -1.58 -3.79
CA LEU A 181 -6.33 -1.16 -3.58
C LEU A 181 -5.88 -1.47 -2.15
N ALA A 182 -6.72 -1.17 -1.17
CA ALA A 182 -6.51 -1.51 0.23
C ALA A 182 -6.36 -3.03 0.43
N ALA A 183 -7.09 -3.84 -0.34
CA ALA A 183 -6.96 -5.29 -0.34
C ALA A 183 -5.56 -5.74 -0.81
N LEU A 184 -5.04 -5.14 -1.89
CA LEU A 184 -3.70 -5.44 -2.38
C LEU A 184 -2.62 -5.00 -1.39
N GLU A 185 -2.77 -3.82 -0.79
CA GLU A 185 -1.86 -3.33 0.24
C GLU A 185 -1.85 -4.25 1.47
N LEU A 186 -3.02 -4.65 1.96
CA LEU A 186 -3.16 -5.60 3.07
C LEU A 186 -2.46 -6.92 2.76
N ARG A 187 -2.69 -7.49 1.56
CA ARG A 187 -2.00 -8.71 1.10
C ARG A 187 -0.49 -8.54 1.09
N ASN A 188 0.03 -7.41 0.62
CA ASN A 188 1.47 -7.17 0.57
C ASN A 188 2.06 -7.05 1.98
N ARG A 189 1.41 -6.30 2.88
CA ARG A 189 1.84 -6.13 4.28
C ARG A 189 1.86 -7.47 5.02
N LEU A 190 0.83 -8.30 4.83
CA LEU A 190 0.77 -9.65 5.38
C LEU A 190 1.86 -10.56 4.81
N GLY A 191 2.09 -10.51 3.50
CA GLY A 191 3.16 -11.28 2.86
C GLY A 191 4.55 -10.91 3.41
N THR A 192 4.82 -9.62 3.61
CA THR A 192 6.07 -9.16 4.21
C THR A 192 6.23 -9.64 5.65
N ARG A 193 5.17 -9.53 6.48
CA ARG A 193 5.22 -9.91 7.90
C ARG A 193 5.30 -11.42 8.14
N THR A 194 4.70 -12.21 7.25
CA THR A 194 4.65 -13.68 7.38
C THR A 194 5.72 -14.38 6.57
N GLY A 195 6.35 -13.70 5.61
CA GLY A 195 7.26 -14.31 4.62
C GLY A 195 6.54 -15.20 3.60
N LEU A 196 5.21 -15.27 3.62
CA LEU A 196 4.42 -16.12 2.74
C LEU A 196 4.21 -15.47 1.37
N ARG A 197 4.16 -16.32 0.33
CA ARG A 197 3.71 -15.90 -1.01
C ARG A 197 2.20 -16.03 -1.11
N LEU A 198 1.51 -14.94 -0.80
CA LEU A 198 0.04 -14.93 -0.74
C LEU A 198 -0.60 -14.73 -2.12
N PRO A 199 -1.71 -15.42 -2.46
CA PRO A 199 -2.41 -15.19 -3.73
C PRO A 199 -3.01 -13.78 -3.81
N ALA A 200 -3.24 -13.28 -5.03
CA ALA A 200 -3.86 -11.96 -5.24
C ALA A 200 -5.34 -11.93 -4.84
N THR A 201 -6.00 -13.08 -4.84
CA THR A 201 -7.41 -13.26 -4.47
C THR A 201 -7.64 -13.38 -2.96
N LEU A 202 -6.57 -13.45 -2.15
CA LEU A 202 -6.61 -13.76 -0.71
C LEU A 202 -7.69 -13.01 0.07
N ILE A 203 -7.80 -11.69 -0.12
CA ILE A 203 -8.73 -10.86 0.64
C ILE A 203 -10.19 -11.10 0.22
N PHE A 204 -10.42 -11.62 -0.99
CA PHE A 204 -11.73 -12.02 -1.46
C PHE A 204 -12.07 -13.45 -1.01
N ASP A 205 -11.09 -14.34 -1.00
CA ASP A 205 -11.23 -15.73 -0.55
C ASP A 205 -11.47 -15.79 0.98
N TYR A 206 -10.85 -14.86 1.72
CA TYR A 206 -10.97 -14.71 3.16
C TYR A 206 -11.37 -13.27 3.52
N SER A 207 -12.67 -13.01 3.43
CA SER A 207 -13.24 -11.65 3.49
C SER A 207 -13.24 -10.99 4.88
N SER A 208 -12.81 -11.65 5.94
CA SER A 208 -12.69 -11.07 7.29
C SER A 208 -11.43 -11.55 8.02
N ALA A 209 -11.09 -10.92 9.15
CA ALA A 209 -9.81 -11.14 9.83
C ALA A 209 -9.71 -12.55 10.45
N THR A 210 -10.80 -13.07 11.01
CA THR A 210 -10.86 -14.43 11.60
C THR A 210 -10.48 -15.54 10.60
N PRO A 211 -11.17 -15.70 9.45
CA PRO A 211 -10.83 -16.75 8.50
C PRO A 211 -9.47 -16.53 7.84
N LEU A 212 -9.06 -15.27 7.62
CA LEU A 212 -7.73 -14.95 7.08
C LEU A 212 -6.61 -15.35 8.05
N ALA A 213 -6.78 -15.09 9.35
CA ALA A 213 -5.80 -15.46 10.37
C ALA A 213 -5.60 -16.99 10.44
N ARG A 214 -6.68 -17.77 10.35
CA ARG A 214 -6.59 -19.24 10.31
C ARG A 214 -5.84 -19.74 9.09
N TYR A 215 -6.12 -19.18 7.93
CA TYR A 215 -5.42 -19.52 6.68
C TYR A 215 -3.91 -19.25 6.79
N LEU A 216 -3.53 -18.04 7.24
CA LEU A 216 -2.13 -17.67 7.39
C LEU A 216 -1.40 -18.55 8.41
N LEU A 217 -2.07 -18.95 9.49
CA LEU A 217 -1.49 -19.84 10.49
C LEU A 217 -1.22 -21.24 9.93
N ALA A 218 -2.17 -21.79 9.14
CA ALA A 218 -2.01 -23.10 8.51
C ALA A 218 -0.87 -23.12 7.48
N GLU A 219 -0.69 -22.04 6.72
CA GLU A 219 0.42 -21.89 5.78
C GLU A 219 1.78 -21.72 6.47
N LEU A 220 1.81 -21.03 7.62
CA LEU A 220 3.05 -20.71 8.33
C LEU A 220 3.54 -21.85 9.24
N LEU A 221 2.61 -22.61 9.83
CA LEU A 221 2.87 -23.77 10.67
C LEU A 221 2.09 -24.97 10.10
N PRO A 222 2.54 -25.55 8.97
CA PRO A 222 1.93 -26.76 8.47
C PRO A 222 2.14 -27.87 9.50
N GLU A 223 1.09 -28.25 10.22
CA GLU A 223 1.15 -29.44 11.05
C GLU A 223 1.35 -30.66 10.14
N PRO A 224 2.20 -31.62 10.51
CA PRO A 224 2.31 -32.87 9.77
C PRO A 224 1.03 -33.68 10.01
N ASP A 225 0.03 -33.52 9.15
CA ASP A 225 -1.13 -34.40 9.13
C ASP A 225 -0.79 -35.68 8.32
N PRO A 226 -0.79 -36.88 8.95
CA PRO A 226 -0.64 -38.15 8.24
C PRO A 226 -1.87 -38.55 7.40
N ALA A 227 -2.92 -37.73 7.33
CA ALA A 227 -4.15 -38.04 6.59
C ALA A 227 -4.83 -36.82 5.93
N ALA A 228 -4.14 -36.16 4.99
CA ALA A 228 -4.79 -35.29 4.02
C ALA A 228 -4.43 -35.72 2.58
N PRO A 229 -5.42 -35.93 1.68
CA PRO A 229 -5.14 -36.25 0.29
C PRO A 229 -4.53 -35.03 -0.39
N ALA A 230 -3.25 -35.12 -0.74
CA ALA A 230 -2.62 -34.21 -1.67
C ALA A 230 -3.15 -34.50 -3.08
N GLN A 231 -4.00 -33.61 -3.61
CA GLN A 231 -4.09 -33.40 -5.05
C GLN A 231 -4.63 -31.99 -5.34
N PRO A 232 -4.00 -31.23 -6.25
CA PRO A 232 -4.65 -30.08 -6.86
C PRO A 232 -5.89 -30.56 -7.63
N ASP A 233 -6.96 -29.77 -7.61
CA ASP A 233 -8.19 -30.08 -8.33
C ASP A 233 -7.86 -30.47 -9.78
N ALA A 234 -8.17 -31.72 -10.13
CA ALA A 234 -7.95 -32.25 -11.48
C ALA A 234 -8.68 -31.41 -12.55
N GLU A 235 -9.71 -30.66 -12.15
CA GLU A 235 -10.37 -29.66 -12.98
C GLU A 235 -9.48 -28.45 -13.31
N GLU A 236 -8.71 -27.90 -12.37
CA GLU A 236 -7.88 -26.71 -12.63
C GLU A 236 -6.69 -27.04 -13.54
N VAL A 237 -6.11 -28.24 -13.38
CA VAL A 237 -5.04 -28.74 -14.27
C VAL A 237 -5.59 -29.02 -15.67
N ALA A 238 -6.77 -29.64 -15.77
CA ALA A 238 -7.42 -29.88 -17.06
C ALA A 238 -7.81 -28.59 -17.78
N VAL A 239 -8.27 -27.56 -17.05
CA VAL A 239 -8.58 -26.24 -17.62
C VAL A 239 -7.31 -25.54 -18.10
N ARG A 240 -6.21 -25.58 -17.33
CA ARG A 240 -4.93 -24.99 -17.73
C ARG A 240 -4.30 -25.67 -18.94
N GLU A 241 -4.33 -27.00 -19.03
CA GLU A 241 -3.87 -27.72 -20.23
C GLU A 241 -4.72 -27.39 -21.45
N LYS A 242 -6.04 -27.28 -21.28
CA LYS A 242 -6.97 -26.94 -22.37
C LYS A 242 -6.76 -25.52 -22.87
N VAL A 243 -6.53 -24.55 -21.97
CA VAL A 243 -6.24 -23.15 -22.33
C VAL A 243 -4.87 -22.99 -22.98
N ALA A 244 -3.85 -23.75 -22.57
CA ALA A 244 -2.52 -23.70 -23.17
C ALA A 244 -2.47 -24.21 -24.62
N GLY A 245 -3.42 -25.07 -25.02
CA GLY A 245 -3.53 -25.61 -26.37
C GLY A 245 -4.45 -24.82 -27.31
N MET A 246 -5.12 -23.76 -26.84
CA MET A 246 -6.12 -23.03 -27.61
C MET A 246 -5.53 -21.80 -28.30
N ASP A 247 -5.75 -21.70 -29.61
CA ASP A 247 -5.57 -20.44 -30.34
C ASP A 247 -6.55 -19.37 -29.83
N VAL A 248 -6.16 -18.10 -29.90
CA VAL A 248 -6.92 -16.94 -29.39
C VAL A 248 -8.33 -16.88 -29.98
N ALA A 249 -8.49 -17.31 -31.25
CA ALA A 249 -9.81 -17.41 -31.89
C ALA A 249 -10.71 -18.53 -31.34
N ALA A 250 -10.15 -19.55 -30.68
CA ALA A 250 -10.89 -20.59 -29.97
C ALA A 250 -11.25 -20.15 -28.54
N LEU A 251 -10.36 -19.39 -27.89
CA LEU A 251 -10.61 -18.81 -26.56
C LEU A 251 -11.83 -17.87 -26.57
N VAL A 252 -11.93 -17.01 -27.59
CA VAL A 252 -13.06 -16.09 -27.74
C VAL A 252 -14.37 -16.86 -27.98
N ARG A 253 -14.37 -17.91 -28.79
CA ARG A 253 -15.59 -18.73 -29.03
C ARG A 253 -16.08 -19.45 -27.77
N SER A 254 -15.18 -19.98 -26.96
CA SER A 254 -15.52 -20.67 -25.71
C SER A 254 -16.24 -19.78 -24.69
N VAL A 255 -16.04 -18.46 -24.72
CA VAL A 255 -16.69 -17.51 -23.82
C VAL A 255 -18.11 -17.16 -24.29
N TYR A 256 -18.37 -17.26 -25.60
CA TYR A 256 -19.68 -16.96 -26.20
C TYR A 256 -20.59 -18.17 -26.36
N ASP A 257 -20.08 -19.40 -26.21
CA ASP A 257 -20.85 -20.65 -26.38
C ASP A 257 -21.58 -21.10 -25.09
N THR A 258 -21.45 -20.36 -23.98
CA THR A 258 -22.10 -20.70 -22.70
C THR A 258 -23.61 -20.40 -22.65
N GLY A 259 -24.25 -20.20 -23.80
CA GLY A 259 -25.64 -19.78 -23.87
C GLY A 259 -26.32 -20.21 -25.16
N GLU A 260 -26.44 -21.52 -25.40
CA GLU A 260 -27.58 -22.16 -26.07
C GLU A 260 -27.37 -23.68 -26.16
N GLU A 261 -28.02 -24.44 -25.28
CA GLU A 261 -28.61 -25.78 -25.53
C GLU A 261 -29.31 -26.23 -24.23
N SER A 262 -30.51 -25.73 -23.94
CA SER A 262 -31.86 -26.18 -24.37
C SER A 262 -32.41 -27.41 -23.63
N THR A 263 -33.56 -27.16 -22.98
CA THR A 263 -34.71 -28.06 -22.72
C THR A 263 -34.59 -29.26 -21.79
#